data_AF-A0A1M5TIT2-F1
#
_entry.id   AF-A0A1M5TIT2-F1
#
_cell.length_a   1.000
_cell.length_b   1.000
_cell.length_c   1.000
_cell.angle_alpha   90.00
_cell.angle_beta   90.00
_cell.angle_gamma   90.00
#
_symmetry.space_group_name_H-M   'P 1'
#
loop_
_entity.id
_entity.type
_entity.pdbx_description
1 polymer ?
#
loop_
_entity_poly.entity_id
_entity_poly.type
_entity_poly.pdbx_seq_one_letter_code
_entity_poly.pdbx_strand_id
1 'polypeptide(L)'
;MEKLLIVAALACQPGDRLIDLSGKIPRGLQHLDFVVSVEPFYTRLYIYQLGYPDSFQQCCSNKPTSVLRVPVGAGRFCVRQSQPQMKWRARALARPDVEM
;
A
#
# COMPACT_ATOMS: atom_id res chain seq x y z
N MET A 1 31.35 14.23 -5.22
CA MET A 1 30.55 13.89 -4.03
C MET A 1 29.15 13.53 -4.48
N GLU A 2 28.93 12.32 -5.00
CA GLU A 2 27.68 11.95 -5.71
C GLU A 2 27.13 10.58 -5.25
N LYS A 3 27.44 10.16 -4.02
CA LYS A 3 27.03 8.83 -3.50
C LYS A 3 26.21 8.87 -2.21
N LEU A 4 25.79 10.05 -1.74
CA LEU A 4 25.08 10.18 -0.46
C LEU A 4 23.58 10.53 -0.55
N LEU A 5 23.00 10.65 -1.76
CA LEU A 5 21.61 11.10 -1.91
C LEU A 5 20.58 9.99 -2.14
N ILE A 6 20.98 8.72 -2.32
CA ILE A 6 20.05 7.64 -2.73
C ILE A 6 19.70 6.67 -1.59
N VAL A 7 20.04 6.99 -0.34
CA VAL A 7 19.62 6.14 0.80
C VAL A 7 18.22 6.56 1.31
N ALA A 8 17.78 7.79 1.03
CA ALA A 8 16.48 8.29 1.48
C ALA A 8 15.26 7.74 0.69
N ALA A 9 15.47 7.17 -0.50
CA ALA A 9 14.38 6.66 -1.35
C ALA A 9 13.84 5.28 -0.95
N LEU A 10 14.44 4.64 0.06
CA LEU A 10 14.14 3.26 0.45
C LEU A 10 13.20 3.15 1.67
N ALA A 11 12.67 4.26 2.16
CA ALA A 11 11.74 4.27 3.29
C ALA A 11 10.42 4.98 2.93
N CYS A 12 9.36 4.63 3.63
CA CYS A 12 8.11 5.40 3.59
C CYS A 12 8.34 6.80 4.16
N GLN A 13 7.48 7.76 3.79
CA GLN A 13 7.51 9.09 4.38
C GLN A 13 7.35 9.02 5.91
N PRO A 14 7.92 9.97 6.67
CA PRO A 14 7.76 9.98 8.13
C PRO A 14 6.29 9.89 8.56
N GLY A 15 5.98 8.95 9.44
CA GLY A 15 4.62 8.69 9.91
C GLY A 15 3.80 7.69 9.08
N ASP A 16 4.27 7.33 7.88
CA ASP A 16 3.67 6.27 7.06
C ASP A 16 4.21 4.89 7.49
N ARG A 17 3.41 3.83 7.29
CA ARG A 17 3.79 2.45 7.67
C ARG A 17 4.21 1.62 6.46
N LEU A 18 5.35 0.92 6.56
CA LEU A 18 5.81 -0.04 5.56
C LEU A 18 5.09 -1.39 5.72
N ILE A 19 4.59 -1.92 4.61
CA ILE A 19 4.14 -3.29 4.45
C ILE A 19 5.06 -3.97 3.44
N ASP A 20 5.77 -5.00 3.87
CA ASP A 20 6.60 -5.83 2.99
C ASP A 20 5.90 -7.16 2.68
N LEU A 21 5.51 -7.33 1.43
CA LEU A 21 4.95 -8.57 0.87
C LEU A 21 5.85 -9.17 -0.22
N SER A 22 7.08 -8.67 -0.37
CA SER A 22 8.00 -9.08 -1.45
C SER A 22 8.25 -10.60 -1.48
N GLY A 23 8.32 -11.24 -0.32
CA GLY A 23 8.47 -12.70 -0.19
C GLY A 23 7.18 -13.52 -0.35
N LYS A 24 6.02 -12.87 -0.50
CA LYS A 24 4.69 -13.51 -0.54
C LYS A 24 3.95 -13.27 -1.85
N ILE A 25 4.43 -12.37 -2.69
CA ILE A 25 3.80 -12.04 -3.97
C ILE A 25 4.41 -12.90 -5.07
N PRO A 26 3.59 -13.57 -5.90
CA PRO A 26 4.07 -14.28 -7.08
C PRO A 26 4.87 -13.38 -8.02
N ARG A 27 5.91 -13.93 -8.65
CA ARG A 27 6.67 -13.20 -9.69
C ARG A 27 5.75 -12.87 -10.87
N GLY A 28 5.94 -11.70 -11.47
CA GLY A 28 5.17 -11.26 -12.64
C GLY A 28 3.77 -10.71 -12.31
N LEU A 29 3.32 -10.76 -11.05
CA LEU A 29 2.06 -10.12 -10.66
C LEU A 29 2.19 -8.60 -10.84
N GLN A 30 1.32 -8.01 -11.67
CA GLN A 30 1.34 -6.57 -11.95
C GLN A 30 0.52 -5.76 -10.94
N HIS A 31 -0.54 -6.35 -10.38
CA HIS A 31 -1.46 -5.68 -9.49
C HIS A 31 -1.88 -6.61 -8.34
N LEU A 32 -2.08 -6.04 -7.16
CA LEU A 32 -2.59 -6.74 -5.99
C LEU A 32 -3.86 -6.04 -5.51
N ASP A 33 -4.91 -6.82 -5.26
CA ASP A 33 -6.15 -6.31 -4.71
C ASP A 33 -6.08 -6.41 -3.18
N PHE A 34 -6.25 -5.29 -2.47
CA PHE A 34 -6.38 -5.27 -1.02
C PHE A 34 -7.84 -5.08 -0.62
N VAL A 35 -8.39 -5.97 0.20
CA VAL A 35 -9.61 -5.66 0.96
C VAL A 35 -9.19 -4.84 2.16
N VAL A 36 -9.62 -3.58 2.19
CA VAL A 36 -9.27 -2.62 3.25
C VAL A 36 -10.53 -2.26 4.00
N SER A 37 -10.47 -2.36 5.33
CA SER A 37 -11.48 -1.85 6.25
C SER A 37 -10.90 -0.70 7.07
N VAL A 38 -11.67 0.35 7.31
CA VAL A 38 -11.28 1.54 8.07
C VAL A 38 -12.32 1.91 9.13
N GLU A 39 -11.86 2.44 10.25
CA GLU A 39 -12.70 2.94 11.33
C GLU A 39 -12.11 4.25 11.89
N PRO A 40 -12.91 5.33 11.97
CA PRO A 40 -14.29 5.42 11.51
C PRO A 40 -14.41 5.44 9.97
N PHE A 41 -15.58 5.11 9.42
CA PHE A 41 -15.77 4.89 7.98
C PHE A 41 -15.55 6.13 7.10
N TYR A 42 -15.55 7.34 7.68
CA TYR A 42 -15.29 8.61 7.00
C TYR A 42 -13.79 8.96 6.91
N THR A 43 -12.91 8.09 7.40
CA THR A 43 -11.46 8.27 7.29
C THR A 43 -10.93 7.83 5.93
N ARG A 44 -9.76 8.37 5.58
CA ARG A 44 -9.03 8.04 4.35
C ARG A 44 -7.74 7.29 4.69
N LEU A 45 -7.48 6.23 3.94
CA LEU A 45 -6.24 5.46 3.95
C LEU A 45 -5.67 5.46 2.55
N TYR A 46 -4.38 5.73 2.41
CA TYR A 46 -3.70 5.74 1.13
C TYR A 46 -2.62 4.66 1.12
N ILE A 47 -2.52 3.93 0.03
CA ILE A 47 -1.44 2.94 -0.20
C ILE A 47 -0.65 3.39 -1.42
N TYR A 48 0.68 3.34 -1.36
CA TYR A 48 1.56 3.65 -2.50
C TYR A 48 2.78 2.73 -2.52
N GLN A 49 3.47 2.65 -3.66
CA GLN A 49 4.70 1.87 -3.77
C GLN A 49 5.87 2.56 -3.07
N LEU A 50 6.71 1.77 -2.38
CA LEU A 50 7.95 2.29 -1.80
C LEU A 50 8.79 3.00 -2.88
N GLY A 51 9.18 4.25 -2.62
CA GLY A 51 9.92 5.10 -3.57
C GLY A 51 9.04 5.98 -4.49
N TYR A 52 7.71 5.78 -4.50
CA TYR A 52 6.78 6.53 -5.37
C TYR A 52 5.60 7.14 -4.58
N PRO A 53 5.84 8.13 -3.71
CA PRO A 53 4.83 8.70 -2.81
C PRO A 53 3.63 9.36 -3.51
N ASP A 54 3.81 9.77 -4.76
CA ASP A 54 2.76 10.41 -5.55
C ASP A 54 1.82 9.41 -6.25
N SER A 55 2.18 8.13 -6.26
CA SER A 55 1.41 7.06 -6.92
C SER A 55 0.38 6.39 -6.00
N PHE A 56 -0.24 7.16 -5.11
CA PHE A 56 -1.10 6.59 -4.08
C PHE A 56 -2.51 6.26 -4.58
N GLN A 57 -3.07 5.17 -4.04
CA GLN A 57 -4.45 4.77 -4.22
C GLN A 57 -5.19 5.01 -2.91
N GLN A 58 -6.36 5.66 -2.99
CA GLN A 58 -7.16 6.04 -1.82
C GLN A 58 -8.27 5.02 -1.53
N CYS A 59 -8.39 4.64 -0.26
CA CYS A 59 -9.55 3.98 0.33
C CYS A 59 -10.19 4.89 1.40
N CYS A 60 -11.46 4.77 1.78
CA CYS A 60 -12.50 3.85 1.27
C CYS A 60 -13.76 4.61 0.83
N SER A 61 -13.63 5.91 0.52
CA SER A 61 -14.70 6.77 -0.01
C SER A 61 -15.99 6.71 0.82
N ASN A 62 -15.86 6.96 2.14
CA ASN A 62 -16.94 6.94 3.11
C ASN A 62 -17.64 5.57 3.28
N LYS A 63 -16.97 4.48 2.94
CA LYS A 63 -17.43 3.11 3.22
C LYS A 63 -16.53 2.47 4.28
N PRO A 64 -17.07 1.62 5.16
CA PRO A 64 -16.28 0.94 6.18
C PRO A 64 -15.27 -0.06 5.59
N THR A 65 -15.56 -0.61 4.40
CA THR A 65 -14.69 -1.56 3.70
C THR A 65 -14.75 -1.30 2.19
N SER A 66 -13.61 -1.38 1.50
CA SER A 66 -13.52 -1.35 0.03
C SER A 66 -12.37 -2.21 -0.47
N VAL A 67 -12.40 -2.56 -1.75
CA VAL A 67 -11.25 -3.16 -2.44
C VAL A 67 -10.41 -2.04 -3.07
N LEU A 68 -9.10 -2.10 -2.86
CA LEU A 68 -8.11 -1.19 -3.41
C LEU A 68 -7.13 -1.99 -4.28
N ARG A 69 -7.12 -1.74 -5.58
CA ARG A 69 -6.13 -2.33 -6.49
C ARG A 69 -4.88 -1.47 -6.49
N VAL A 70 -3.73 -2.05 -6.16
CA VAL A 70 -2.44 -1.35 -6.18
C VAL A 70 -1.47 -2.01 -7.15
N PRO A 71 -0.65 -1.22 -7.87
CA PRO A 71 0.38 -1.78 -8.73
C PRO A 71 1.46 -2.45 -7.88
N VAL A 72 2.03 -3.56 -8.36
CA VAL A 72 3.09 -4.32 -7.70
C VAL A 72 4.42 -3.99 -8.36
N GLY A 73 5.27 -3.23 -7.66
CA GLY A 73 6.65 -2.98 -8.04
C GLY A 73 7.58 -3.99 -7.39
N ALA A 74 8.14 -3.64 -6.24
CA ALA A 74 8.98 -4.54 -5.43
C ALA A 74 8.20 -5.34 -4.37
N GLY A 75 6.85 -5.31 -4.40
CA GLY A 75 6.01 -5.92 -3.36
C GLY A 75 6.08 -5.22 -1.99
N ARG A 76 6.66 -4.02 -1.94
CA ARG A 76 6.75 -3.17 -0.74
C ARG A 76 5.85 -1.95 -0.91
N PHE A 77 5.01 -1.71 0.08
CA PHE A 77 3.99 -0.68 0.05
C PHE A 77 4.08 0.20 1.29
N CYS A 78 3.75 1.46 1.13
CA CYS A 78 3.65 2.41 2.21
C CYS A 78 2.19 2.78 2.43
N VAL A 79 1.78 2.86 3.69
CA VAL A 79 0.42 3.18 4.09
C VAL A 79 0.40 4.51 4.84
N ARG A 80 -0.34 5.46 4.31
CA ARG A 80 -0.63 6.75 4.94
C ARG A 80 -2.05 6.76 5.48
N GLN A 81 -2.20 7.20 6.72
CA GLN A 81 -3.50 7.40 7.36
C GLN A 81 -3.81 8.89 7.47
N SER A 82 -5.05 9.27 7.17
CA SER A 82 -5.50 10.67 7.28
C SER A 82 -5.68 11.14 8.73
N GLN A 83 -5.87 10.22 9.67
CA GLN A 83 -6.03 10.53 11.09
C GLN A 83 -5.14 9.62 11.94
N PRO A 84 -4.39 10.14 12.93
CA PRO A 84 -3.49 9.34 13.77
C PRO A 84 -4.16 8.16 14.50
N GLN A 85 -5.40 8.38 14.98
CA GLN A 85 -6.16 7.44 15.78
C GLN A 85 -7.03 6.47 14.98
N MET A 86 -7.08 6.58 13.64
CA MET A 86 -7.91 5.67 12.85
C MET A 86 -7.40 4.24 12.93
N LYS A 87 -8.32 3.29 12.94
CA LYS A 87 -7.99 1.87 12.83
C LYS A 87 -8.21 1.44 11.39
N TRP A 88 -7.38 0.51 10.93
CA TRP A 88 -7.56 -0.08 9.63
C TRP A 88 -7.04 -1.51 9.61
N ARG A 89 -7.58 -2.29 8.67
CA ARG A 89 -7.13 -3.65 8.36
C ARG A 89 -7.02 -3.77 6.85
N ALA A 90 -5.94 -4.36 6.35
CA ALA A 90 -5.77 -4.65 4.94
C ALA A 90 -5.44 -6.13 4.77
N ARG A 91 -6.15 -6.79 3.85
CA ARG A 91 -5.88 -8.19 3.46
C ARG A 91 -5.62 -8.23 1.96
N ALA A 92 -4.44 -8.72 1.59
CA ALA A 92 -4.11 -8.99 0.19
C ALA A 92 -4.96 -10.16 -0.32
N LEU A 93 -5.59 -9.97 -1.47
CA LEU A 93 -6.22 -11.01 -2.27
C LEU A 93 -5.24 -11.37 -3.38
N ALA A 94 -4.44 -12.41 -3.15
CA ALA A 94 -3.79 -13.10 -4.26
C ALA A 94 -4.89 -13.94 -4.92
N ARG A 95 -5.38 -13.55 -6.10
CA ARG A 95 -6.21 -14.44 -6.91
C ARG A 95 -5.30 -15.60 -7.33
N PRO A 96 -5.55 -16.84 -6.87
CA PRO A 96 -4.73 -17.99 -7.26
C PRO A 96 -4.86 -18.32 -8.76
N ASP A 97 -5.89 -17.79 -9.40
CA ASP A 97 -6.38 -18.26 -10.71
C ASP A 97 -5.83 -17.45 -11.90
N VAL A 98 -4.71 -16.75 -11.72
CA VAL A 98 -3.98 -16.17 -12.87
C VAL A 98 -2.88 -17.15 -13.26
N GLU A 99 -3.26 -18.19 -13.99
CA GLU A 99 -2.34 -18.93 -14.85
C GLU A 99 -1.74 -17.94 -15.86
N MET A 100 -0.41 -17.85 -15.89
CA MET A 100 0.33 -17.41 -17.07
C MET A 100 0.86 -18.66 -17.77
#